data_AF-A0A498GMF0-F1
#
_entry.id   AF-A0A498GMF0-F1
#
_cell.length_a   1.000
_cell.length_b   1.000
_cell.length_c   1.000
_cell.angle_alpha   90.00
_cell.angle_beta   90.00
_cell.angle_gamma   90.00
#
_symmetry.space_group_name_H-M   'P 1'
#
loop_
_entity.id
_entity.type
_entity.pdbx_description
1 polymer ?
#
loop_
_entity_poly.entity_id
_entity_poly.type
_entity_poly.pdbx_seq_one_letter_code
_entity_poly.pdbx_strand_id
1 'polypeptide(L)'
;MVVGLSESMATEKPDNMLLDCYQRYIGSLEAVSEVDVYAGAGLTMGGLLLTVVGWGVFLWNETATYGTSQFYTVRELAIVAAGLGIPVFVLGAVAMLLGSHRTTAVAIGGTAICSAAVLLFVTTYPSQWDAPGRFNAPIGVSLYGLGLSAMLFAFGAAYSCRMTGKV
;
A
#
# COMPACT_ATOMS: atom_id res chain seq x y z
N MET A 1 -59.34 16.85 25.70
CA MET A 1 -58.66 15.76 24.97
C MET A 1 -57.35 16.34 24.46
N VAL A 2 -56.24 15.87 25.05
CA VAL A 2 -54.87 16.41 25.01
C VAL A 2 -54.28 16.36 23.59
N VAL A 3 -53.93 17.50 23.00
CA VAL A 3 -52.56 17.97 22.66
C VAL A 3 -51.62 16.91 22.05
N GLY A 4 -51.30 17.11 20.76
CA GLY A 4 -49.99 16.97 20.13
C GLY A 4 -49.31 15.60 20.10
N LEU A 5 -49.11 15.04 18.90
CA LEU A 5 -47.92 14.26 18.53
C LEU A 5 -47.66 14.41 17.03
N SER A 6 -47.05 15.54 16.67
CA SER A 6 -46.04 15.55 15.61
C SER A 6 -44.82 14.81 16.16
N GLU A 7 -44.82 13.49 16.15
CA GLU A 7 -43.63 12.73 16.48
C GLU A 7 -43.35 11.73 15.38
N SER A 8 -42.31 12.09 14.62
CA SER A 8 -41.37 11.14 14.06
C SER A 8 -42.02 10.06 13.22
N MET A 9 -42.06 10.33 11.92
CA MET A 9 -41.73 9.32 10.92
C MET A 9 -40.35 8.75 11.30
N ALA A 10 -40.34 7.88 12.31
CA ALA A 10 -39.24 7.01 12.63
C ALA A 10 -39.14 6.16 11.37
N THR A 11 -38.27 6.61 10.46
CA THR A 11 -37.56 5.72 9.59
C THR A 11 -37.00 4.65 10.51
N GLU A 12 -37.73 3.55 10.63
CA GLU A 12 -37.26 2.29 11.15
C GLU A 12 -36.14 1.91 10.19
N LYS A 13 -34.95 2.46 10.48
CA LYS A 13 -33.72 2.18 9.78
C LYS A 13 -33.57 0.69 9.98
N PRO A 14 -33.68 -0.14 8.92
CA PRO A 14 -33.53 -1.57 9.10
C PRO A 14 -32.18 -1.77 9.79
N ASP A 15 -32.13 -2.73 10.70
CA ASP A 15 -30.92 -3.18 11.40
C ASP A 15 -29.97 -3.83 10.37
N ASN A 16 -29.55 -3.01 9.40
CA ASN A 16 -28.78 -3.37 8.26
C ASN A 16 -27.35 -3.36 8.76
N MET A 17 -26.90 -4.51 9.25
CA MET A 17 -25.50 -4.79 9.56
C MET A 17 -24.55 -4.32 8.44
N LEU A 18 -25.03 -4.29 7.19
CA LEU A 18 -24.32 -3.70 6.05
C LEU A 18 -24.16 -2.17 6.15
N LEU A 19 -25.21 -1.45 6.55
CA LEU A 19 -25.15 0.00 6.76
C LEU A 19 -24.31 0.32 8.01
N ASP A 20 -24.38 -0.51 9.04
CA ASP A 20 -23.56 -0.36 10.25
C ASP A 20 -22.08 -0.70 9.96
N CYS A 21 -21.78 -1.75 9.18
CA CYS A 21 -20.43 -2.03 8.68
C CYS A 21 -19.91 -0.92 7.77
N TYR A 22 -20.76 -0.39 6.88
CA TYR A 22 -20.41 0.72 6.00
C TYR A 22 -20.07 1.98 6.82
N GLN A 23 -20.95 2.40 7.75
CA GLN A 23 -20.68 3.57 8.60
C GLN A 23 -19.47 3.36 9.52
N ARG A 24 -19.23 2.12 10.00
CA ARG A 24 -18.17 1.80 10.96
C ARG A 24 -16.78 1.65 10.34
N TYR A 25 -16.69 1.24 9.07
CA TYR A 25 -15.41 1.02 8.39
C TYR A 25 -15.11 2.00 7.25
N ILE A 26 -16.13 2.49 6.55
CA ILE A 26 -15.96 3.39 5.39
C ILE A 26 -16.17 4.86 5.80
N GLY A 27 -16.80 5.13 6.95
CA GLY A 27 -17.17 6.48 7.37
C GLY A 27 -18.39 6.99 6.62
N SER A 28 -19.09 7.98 7.18
CA SER A 28 -20.12 8.69 6.43
C SER A 28 -19.48 9.31 5.19
N LEU A 29 -20.17 9.28 4.04
CA LEU A 29 -19.71 9.93 2.81
C LEU A 29 -19.38 11.43 3.00
N GLU A 30 -19.86 12.03 4.09
CA GLU A 30 -19.57 13.40 4.52
C GLU A 30 -18.21 13.57 5.22
N ALA A 31 -17.53 12.49 5.61
CA ALA A 31 -16.26 12.52 6.35
C ALA A 31 -15.03 12.21 5.48
N VAL A 32 -15.20 11.87 4.19
CA VAL A 32 -14.08 11.70 3.26
C VAL A 32 -13.73 13.08 2.70
N SER A 33 -12.63 13.65 3.19
CA SER A 33 -12.06 14.88 2.65
C SER A 33 -11.68 14.67 1.18
N GLU A 34 -12.04 15.60 0.29
CA GLU A 34 -11.59 15.59 -1.12
C GLU A 34 -10.08 15.39 -1.24
N VAL A 35 -9.32 15.92 -0.28
CA VAL A 35 -7.85 15.82 -0.22
C VAL A 35 -7.38 14.36 -0.12
N ASP A 36 -8.08 13.50 0.61
CA ASP A 36 -7.67 12.10 0.79
C ASP A 36 -7.86 11.28 -0.49
N VAL A 37 -8.86 11.62 -1.30
CA VAL A 37 -9.13 10.97 -2.59
C VAL A 37 -8.05 11.32 -3.60
N TYR A 38 -7.70 12.61 -3.74
CA TYR A 38 -6.64 13.05 -4.64
C TYR A 38 -5.25 12.60 -4.15
N ALA A 39 -5.01 12.60 -2.85
CA ALA A 39 -3.77 12.09 -2.27
C ALA A 39 -3.62 10.57 -2.52
N GLY A 40 -4.67 9.79 -2.27
CA GLY A 40 -4.70 8.36 -2.56
C GLY A 40 -4.46 8.06 -4.04
N ALA A 41 -5.18 8.74 -4.93
CA ALA A 41 -5.01 8.60 -6.37
C ALA A 41 -3.59 8.98 -6.84
N GLY A 42 -3.06 10.09 -6.31
CA GLY A 42 -1.70 10.55 -6.58
C GLY A 42 -0.63 9.56 -6.13
N LEU A 43 -0.78 8.98 -4.93
CA LEU A 43 0.11 7.96 -4.41
C LEU A 43 0.04 6.67 -5.23
N THR A 44 -1.16 6.24 -5.63
CA THR A 44 -1.33 5.06 -6.49
C THR A 44 -0.64 5.27 -7.83
N MET A 45 -0.95 6.36 -8.53
CA MET A 45 -0.36 6.64 -9.85
C MET A 45 1.15 6.88 -9.75
N GLY A 46 1.59 7.64 -8.75
CA GLY A 46 3.00 7.91 -8.51
C GLY A 46 3.80 6.65 -8.18
N GLY A 47 3.27 5.79 -7.30
CA GLY A 47 3.86 4.50 -6.96
C GLY A 47 3.96 3.58 -8.17
N LEU A 48 2.88 3.46 -8.96
CA LEU A 48 2.86 2.66 -10.17
C LEU A 48 3.88 3.17 -11.20
N LEU A 49 3.91 4.48 -11.45
CA LEU A 49 4.87 5.09 -12.37
C LEU A 49 6.30 4.82 -11.91
N LEU A 50 6.58 5.02 -10.62
CA LEU A 50 7.90 4.77 -10.05
C LEU A 50 8.32 3.31 -10.20
N THR A 51 7.40 2.36 -10.01
CA THR A 51 7.66 0.94 -10.23
C THR A 51 7.97 0.61 -11.69
N VAL A 52 7.14 1.08 -12.62
CA VAL A 52 7.31 0.81 -14.05
C VAL A 52 8.61 1.44 -14.58
N VAL A 53 8.90 2.68 -14.19
CA VAL A 53 10.14 3.36 -14.60
C VAL A 53 11.36 2.66 -14.00
N GLY A 54 11.34 2.34 -12.70
CA GLY A 54 12.43 1.60 -12.05
C GLY A 54 12.69 0.26 -12.72
N TRP A 55 11.63 -0.50 -13.03
CA TRP A 55 11.76 -1.77 -13.74
C TRP A 55 12.28 -1.59 -15.18
N GLY A 56 11.81 -0.59 -15.91
CA GLY A 56 12.31 -0.27 -17.25
C GLY A 56 13.80 0.10 -17.26
N VAL A 57 14.23 0.92 -16.29
CA VAL A 57 15.65 1.28 -16.11
C VAL A 57 16.49 0.05 -15.74
N PHE A 58 15.97 -0.85 -14.91
CA PHE A 58 16.64 -2.11 -14.58
C PHE A 58 16.89 -2.94 -15.85
N LEU A 59 15.85 -3.17 -16.66
CA LEU A 59 15.95 -3.93 -17.91
C LEU A 59 16.89 -3.28 -18.92
N TRP A 60 16.85 -1.94 -19.03
CA TRP A 60 17.80 -1.20 -19.86
C TRP A 60 19.24 -1.41 -19.39
N ASN A 61 19.49 -1.37 -18.08
CA ASN A 61 20.82 -1.52 -17.50
C ASN A 61 21.43 -2.90 -17.74
N GLU A 62 20.63 -3.95 -17.95
CA GLU A 62 21.15 -5.28 -18.32
C GLU A 62 21.91 -5.28 -19.67
N THR A 63 21.72 -4.25 -20.51
CA THR A 63 22.47 -4.09 -21.77
C THR A 63 23.82 -3.39 -21.59
N ALA A 64 24.10 -2.84 -20.40
CA ALA A 64 25.35 -2.12 -20.12
C ALA A 64 26.50 -3.06 -19.73
N THR A 65 27.73 -2.53 -19.76
CA THR A 65 28.93 -3.31 -19.41
C THR A 65 28.94 -3.68 -17.93
N TYR A 66 28.82 -4.98 -17.65
CA TYR A 66 28.86 -5.56 -16.31
C TYR A 66 30.17 -5.23 -15.58
N GLY A 67 30.08 -5.01 -14.27
CA GLY A 67 31.24 -4.79 -13.39
C GLY A 67 31.75 -3.34 -13.36
N THR A 68 31.17 -2.43 -14.15
CA THR A 68 31.50 -1.00 -14.09
C THR A 68 30.80 -0.31 -12.92
N SER A 69 31.37 0.78 -12.40
CA SER A 69 30.73 1.57 -11.33
C SER A 69 29.35 2.09 -11.74
N GLN A 70 29.24 2.59 -12.98
CA GLN A 70 27.98 3.07 -13.54
C GLN A 70 26.91 1.98 -13.59
N PHE A 71 27.27 0.75 -13.97
CA PHE A 71 26.34 -0.38 -13.99
C PHE A 71 25.71 -0.63 -12.62
N TYR A 72 26.51 -0.62 -11.55
CA TYR A 72 26.00 -0.83 -10.20
C TYR A 72 25.16 0.34 -9.70
N THR A 73 25.57 1.59 -9.96
CA THR A 73 24.80 2.78 -9.56
C THR A 73 23.42 2.82 -10.23
N VAL A 74 23.34 2.56 -11.53
CA VAL A 74 22.05 2.56 -12.26
C VAL A 74 21.15 1.42 -11.76
N ARG A 75 21.73 0.24 -11.51
CA ARG A 75 20.99 -0.93 -10.99
C ARG A 75 20.42 -0.68 -9.58
N GLU A 76 21.21 -0.03 -8.72
CA GLU A 76 20.78 0.38 -7.38
C GLU A 76 19.60 1.35 -7.45
N LEU A 77 19.71 2.42 -8.25
CA LEU A 77 18.63 3.40 -8.44
C LEU A 77 17.35 2.75 -8.99
N ALA A 78 17.49 1.83 -9.95
CA ALA A 78 16.38 1.10 -10.54
C ALA A 78 15.63 0.26 -9.50
N ILE A 79 16.35 -0.42 -8.61
CA ILE A 79 15.77 -1.23 -7.54
C ILE A 79 15.19 -0.40 -6.42
N VAL A 80 15.80 0.73 -6.06
CA VAL A 80 15.20 1.66 -5.10
C VAL A 80 13.88 2.19 -5.64
N ALA A 81 13.85 2.63 -6.91
CA ALA A 81 12.62 3.10 -7.54
C ALA A 81 11.56 1.99 -7.58
N ALA A 82 11.89 0.80 -8.11
CA ALA A 82 10.95 -0.31 -8.18
C ALA A 82 10.47 -0.78 -6.80
N GLY A 83 11.40 -0.92 -5.86
CA GLY A 83 11.18 -1.42 -4.51
C GLY A 83 10.32 -0.48 -3.65
N LEU A 84 10.49 0.85 -3.78
CA LEU A 84 9.66 1.84 -3.08
C LEU A 84 8.34 2.12 -3.81
N GLY A 85 8.29 2.01 -5.14
CA GLY A 85 7.07 2.27 -5.91
C GLY A 85 5.93 1.33 -5.55
N ILE A 86 6.22 0.04 -5.30
CA ILE A 86 5.20 -0.96 -4.97
C ILE A 86 4.48 -0.65 -3.64
N PRO A 87 5.15 -0.45 -2.49
CA PRO A 87 4.46 -0.13 -1.25
C PRO A 87 3.74 1.23 -1.31
N VAL A 88 4.29 2.22 -2.04
CA VAL A 88 3.60 3.50 -2.27
C VAL A 88 2.32 3.32 -3.09
N PHE A 89 2.35 2.49 -4.12
CA PHE A 89 1.18 2.13 -4.91
C PHE A 89 0.08 1.51 -4.05
N VAL A 90 0.44 0.53 -3.21
CA VAL A 90 -0.49 -0.15 -2.31
C VAL A 90 -1.03 0.79 -1.22
N LEU A 91 -0.18 1.64 -0.65
CA LEU A 91 -0.60 2.67 0.32
C LEU A 91 -1.63 3.62 -0.30
N GLY A 92 -1.38 4.12 -1.50
CA GLY A 92 -2.32 4.97 -2.23
C GLY A 92 -3.66 4.27 -2.48
N ALA A 93 -3.61 2.98 -2.87
CA ALA A 93 -4.83 2.21 -3.11
C ALA A 93 -5.65 2.00 -1.83
N VAL A 94 -4.99 1.75 -0.69
CA VAL A 94 -5.64 1.64 0.62
C VAL A 94 -6.25 2.98 1.05
N ALA A 95 -5.50 4.08 0.91
CA ALA A 95 -5.98 5.42 1.24
C ALA A 95 -7.21 5.81 0.39
N MET A 96 -7.19 5.49 -0.90
CA MET A 96 -8.28 5.76 -1.84
C MET A 96 -9.53 4.91 -1.57
N LEU A 97 -9.37 3.62 -1.25
CA LEU A 97 -10.49 2.67 -1.20
C LEU A 97 -11.11 2.50 0.18
N LEU A 98 -10.32 2.63 1.26
CA LEU A 98 -10.79 2.23 2.59
C LEU A 98 -11.13 3.40 3.49
N GLY A 99 -10.62 4.61 3.27
CA GLY A 99 -10.96 5.85 4.02
C GLY A 99 -10.79 5.77 5.55
N SER A 100 -10.38 4.62 6.08
CA SER A 100 -10.41 4.32 7.51
C SER A 100 -9.05 4.61 8.13
N HIS A 101 -9.07 5.31 9.26
CA HIS A 101 -7.86 5.68 9.99
C HIS A 101 -7.03 4.45 10.42
N ARG A 102 -7.70 3.33 10.73
CA ARG A 102 -7.05 2.10 11.20
C ARG A 102 -6.36 1.35 10.06
N THR A 103 -7.02 1.17 8.92
CA THR A 103 -6.41 0.42 7.82
C THR A 103 -5.30 1.23 7.16
N THR A 104 -5.45 2.56 7.09
CA THR A 104 -4.40 3.46 6.63
C THR A 104 -3.17 3.41 7.54
N ALA A 105 -3.33 3.38 8.86
CA ALA A 105 -2.21 3.25 9.80
C ALA A 105 -1.42 1.94 9.61
N VAL A 106 -2.11 0.82 9.38
CA VAL A 106 -1.45 -0.47 9.09
C VAL A 106 -0.69 -0.41 7.76
N ALA A 107 -1.27 0.19 6.72
CA ALA A 107 -0.61 0.35 5.43
C ALA A 107 0.62 1.27 5.51
N ILE A 108 0.57 2.34 6.30
CA ILE A 108 1.73 3.21 6.58
C ILE A 108 2.83 2.38 7.27
N GLY A 109 2.47 1.58 8.29
CA GLY A 109 3.41 0.69 8.96
C GLY A 109 4.09 -0.30 8.01
N GLY A 110 3.31 -0.95 7.15
CA GLY A 110 3.85 -1.84 6.11
C GLY A 110 4.77 -1.12 5.13
N THR A 111 4.42 0.10 4.73
CA THR A 111 5.25 0.95 3.84
C THR A 111 6.60 1.25 4.50
N ALA A 112 6.61 1.61 5.78
CA ALA A 112 7.84 1.88 6.52
C ALA A 112 8.75 0.65 6.60
N ILE A 113 8.17 -0.54 6.83
CA ILE A 113 8.93 -1.81 6.85
C ILE A 113 9.54 -2.10 5.48
N CYS A 114 8.77 -1.93 4.39
CA CYS A 114 9.30 -2.09 3.03
C CYS A 114 10.44 -1.12 2.74
N SER A 115 10.30 0.15 3.10
CA SER A 115 11.36 1.16 2.94
C SER A 115 12.63 0.81 3.73
N ALA A 116 12.49 0.32 4.95
CA ALA A 116 13.62 -0.14 5.75
C ALA A 116 14.32 -1.35 5.11
N ALA A 117 13.56 -2.27 4.51
CA ALA A 117 14.14 -3.41 3.78
C ALA A 117 14.91 -2.96 2.53
N VAL A 118 14.40 -2.00 1.77
CA VAL A 118 15.11 -1.40 0.62
C VAL A 118 16.40 -0.71 1.07
N LEU A 119 16.36 0.06 2.16
CA LEU A 119 17.55 0.71 2.71
C LEU A 119 18.59 -0.31 3.18
N LEU A 120 18.17 -1.36 3.87
CA LEU A 120 19.04 -2.44 4.29
C LEU A 120 19.70 -3.13 3.08
N PHE A 121 18.95 -3.35 2.00
CA PHE A 121 19.48 -3.92 0.77
C PHE A 121 20.59 -3.03 0.16
N VAL A 122 20.30 -1.75 -0.06
CA VAL A 122 21.25 -0.81 -0.68
C VAL A 122 22.53 -0.65 0.15
N THR A 123 22.39 -0.54 1.48
CA THR A 123 23.54 -0.38 2.38
C THR A 123 24.38 -1.64 2.50
N THR A 124 23.77 -2.82 2.39
CA THR A 124 24.47 -4.10 2.48
C THR A 124 25.13 -4.48 1.14
N TYR A 125 24.54 -4.06 0.02
CA TYR A 125 24.93 -4.46 -1.33
C TYR A 125 25.23 -3.26 -2.25
N PRO A 126 26.24 -2.41 -1.96
CA PRO A 126 26.60 -1.30 -2.83
C PRO A 126 27.27 -1.74 -4.15
N SER A 127 27.85 -2.95 -4.20
CA SER A 127 28.44 -3.55 -5.42
C SER A 127 28.58 -5.07 -5.26
N GLN A 128 28.93 -5.78 -6.34
CA GLN A 128 29.21 -7.23 -6.32
C GLN A 128 28.03 -8.11 -5.87
N TRP A 129 26.89 -7.94 -6.54
CA TRP A 129 25.62 -8.59 -6.17
C TRP A 129 25.60 -10.11 -6.45
N ASP A 130 26.55 -10.61 -7.23
CA ASP A 130 26.68 -12.02 -7.63
C ASP A 130 27.84 -12.74 -6.91
N ALA A 131 28.45 -12.13 -5.88
CA ALA A 131 29.59 -12.71 -5.18
C ALA A 131 29.18 -13.94 -4.33
N PRO A 132 29.73 -15.14 -4.60
CA PRO A 132 29.45 -16.33 -3.79
C PRO A 132 29.88 -16.10 -2.33
N GLY A 133 28.99 -16.39 -1.36
CA GLY A 133 29.31 -16.37 0.08
C GLY A 133 28.97 -15.07 0.85
N ARG A 134 28.46 -14.01 0.19
CA ARG A 134 27.91 -12.81 0.86
C ARG A 134 26.38 -12.69 0.75
N PHE A 135 25.71 -13.80 0.47
CA PHE A 135 24.27 -13.82 0.20
C PHE A 135 23.44 -13.84 1.50
N ASN A 136 23.42 -12.71 2.22
CA ASN A 136 22.39 -12.37 3.23
C ASN A 136 21.09 -11.82 2.59
N ALA A 137 20.91 -12.03 1.28
CA ALA A 137 19.67 -11.74 0.56
C ALA A 137 18.39 -12.32 1.19
N PRO A 138 18.41 -13.48 1.91
CA PRO A 138 17.19 -14.02 2.51
C PRO A 138 16.52 -13.06 3.49
N ILE A 139 17.29 -12.31 4.30
CA ILE A 139 16.71 -11.41 5.33
C ILE A 139 16.02 -10.20 4.68
N GLY A 140 16.69 -9.52 3.75
CA GLY A 140 16.13 -8.35 3.07
C GLY A 140 14.88 -8.69 2.24
N VAL A 141 14.94 -9.79 1.48
CA VAL A 141 13.80 -10.30 0.71
C VAL A 141 12.67 -10.76 1.62
N SER A 142 12.98 -11.39 2.75
CA SER A 142 11.96 -11.80 3.74
C SER A 142 11.28 -10.61 4.38
N LEU A 143 12.01 -9.56 4.78
CA LEU A 143 11.43 -8.33 5.34
C LEU A 143 10.52 -7.62 4.34
N TYR A 144 10.96 -7.51 3.08
CA TYR A 144 10.15 -6.94 2.01
C TYR A 144 8.90 -7.77 1.73
N GLY A 145 9.05 -9.10 1.65
CA GLY A 145 7.94 -10.04 1.48
C GLY A 145 6.95 -10.01 2.65
N LEU A 146 7.43 -9.87 3.89
CA LEU A 146 6.58 -9.73 5.08
C LEU A 146 5.80 -8.41 5.06
N GLY A 147 6.46 -7.29 4.72
CA GLY A 147 5.79 -5.99 4.57
C GLY A 147 4.70 -6.02 3.51
N LEU A 148 5.00 -6.59 2.33
CA LEU A 148 4.02 -6.79 1.26
C LEU A 148 2.88 -7.72 1.67
N SER A 149 3.20 -8.84 2.33
CA SER A 149 2.19 -9.80 2.79
C SER A 149 1.25 -9.16 3.82
N ALA A 150 1.76 -8.34 4.74
CA ALA A 150 0.94 -7.60 5.69
C ALA A 150 0.00 -6.60 4.99
N MET A 151 0.49 -5.89 3.97
CA MET A 151 -0.33 -4.98 3.18
C MET A 151 -1.42 -5.71 2.39
N LEU A 152 -1.07 -6.81 1.70
CA LEU A 152 -2.02 -7.64 0.97
C LEU A 152 -3.03 -8.33 1.88
N PHE A 153 -2.60 -8.76 3.08
CA PHE A 153 -3.50 -9.30 4.10
C PHE A 153 -4.48 -8.24 4.60
N ALA A 154 -4.01 -7.01 4.89
CA ALA A 154 -4.89 -5.90 5.28
C ALA A 154 -5.92 -5.57 4.17
N PHE A 155 -5.47 -5.55 2.92
CA PHE A 155 -6.33 -5.37 1.75
C PHE A 155 -7.35 -6.51 1.60
N GLY A 156 -6.89 -7.76 1.71
CA GLY A 156 -7.72 -8.96 1.62
C GLY A 156 -8.71 -9.11 2.78
N ALA A 157 -8.33 -8.74 4.01
CA ALA A 157 -9.22 -8.75 5.16
C ALA A 157 -10.34 -7.71 5.00
N ALA A 158 -10.01 -6.50 4.55
CA ALA A 158 -10.99 -5.48 4.25
C ALA A 158 -11.93 -5.88 3.10
N TYR A 159 -11.40 -6.52 2.05
CA TYR A 159 -12.20 -7.03 0.94
C TYR A 159 -13.05 -8.25 1.31
N SER A 160 -12.54 -9.16 2.14
CA SER A 160 -13.27 -10.37 2.54
C SER A 160 -14.46 -10.03 3.44
N CYS A 161 -14.30 -9.08 4.36
CA CYS A 161 -15.43 -8.52 5.13
C CYS A 161 -16.55 -7.96 4.23
N ARG A 162 -16.21 -7.45 3.05
CA ARG A 162 -17.18 -6.95 2.05
C ARG A 162 -17.97 -8.08 1.38
N MET A 163 -17.38 -9.26 1.22
CA MET A 163 -17.99 -10.41 0.52
C MET A 163 -18.75 -11.37 1.44
N THR A 164 -18.38 -11.45 2.73
CA THR A 164 -19.05 -12.32 3.71
C THR A 164 -20.17 -11.65 4.49
N GLY A 165 -20.54 -10.41 4.17
CA GLY A 165 -21.85 -9.83 4.47
C GLY A 165 -22.95 -10.56 3.70
N LYS A 166 -23.13 -11.85 3.98
CA LYS A 166 -24.17 -12.70 3.41
C LYS A 166 -25.46 -12.44 4.20
N VAL A 167 -26.42 -11.89 3.44
CA VAL A 167 -27.90 -12.04 3.47
C VAL A 167 -28.51 -12.58 4.75
#